data_AF-A0A836RT86-F1
#
_entry.id   AF-A0A836RT86-F1
#
_cell.length_a   1.000
_cell.length_b   1.000
_cell.length_c   1.000
_cell.angle_alpha   90.00
_cell.angle_beta   90.00
_cell.angle_gamma   90.00
#
_symmetry.space_group_name_H-M   'P 1'
#
loop_
_entity.id
_entity.type
_entity.pdbx_description
1 polymer ?
#
loop_
_entity_poly.entity_id
_entity_poly.type
_entity_poly.pdbx_seq_one_letter_code
_entity_poly.pdbx_strand_id
1 'polypeptide(L)'
;MNNLDISQAMTIQLSADLPPQKEFLPGIRRAPNRGFTLTRNETITALKNALRYIPEDLHETLAPEFLQELRTMGRIYGYRFRPEGRIYGKPVDEYKGILEARALQVNIDNNLDFEIALYPYELVTYGETGQVCQNWMQYLLIKKYLEVMKEDQTLVISSGHPVGLFPSHRMAPRVISTNGLIVGQWDHPDEFRRLAAMGVSNYGQMTAGGWMYIGPQGIVHGTYITLLNAGRLYLGLPEDEDLQCNLFVTSGLGGMSGAQAKAVEIAGGIGVVAEVDYSRIETRHKQGWVSKVSDNLDEIAAWIEEYKGMKKPVSIAYHGNVVDLLEYVDQNDIEVPLLSDQTSCHVVYEGGYTPVGVAFEEGRRLIKDNPARFKELVDESLRRHFRVL
;
A
#
# COMPACT_ATOMS: atom_id res chain seq x y z
N MET A 1 -18.59 31.98 -17.06
CA MET A 1 -18.27 30.63 -17.57
C MET A 1 -19.34 29.69 -17.07
N ASN A 2 -20.14 29.17 -17.98
CA ASN A 2 -21.00 28.02 -17.73
C ASN A 2 -20.22 26.72 -18.08
N ASN A 3 -20.78 25.55 -17.80
CA ASN A 3 -20.10 24.27 -18.07
C ASN A 3 -19.88 24.01 -19.57
N LEU A 4 -20.73 24.56 -20.44
CA LEU A 4 -20.58 24.48 -21.90
C LEU A 4 -19.32 25.23 -22.36
N ASP A 5 -19.07 26.44 -21.84
CA ASP A 5 -17.87 27.23 -22.14
C ASP A 5 -16.60 26.46 -21.73
N ILE A 6 -16.63 25.80 -20.57
CA ILE A 6 -15.51 25.00 -20.05
C ILE A 6 -15.31 23.74 -20.92
N SER A 7 -16.39 23.04 -21.24
CA SER A 7 -16.36 21.86 -22.12
C SER A 7 -15.77 22.19 -23.49
N GLN A 8 -16.15 23.31 -24.10
CA GLN A 8 -15.61 23.75 -25.37
C GLN A 8 -14.11 24.11 -25.30
N ALA A 9 -13.62 24.55 -24.14
CA ALA A 9 -12.20 24.80 -23.92
C ALA A 9 -11.39 23.52 -23.62
N MET A 10 -12.03 22.45 -23.11
CA MET A 10 -11.38 21.18 -22.83
C MET A 10 -11.21 20.35 -24.11
N THR A 11 -10.01 20.36 -24.67
CA THR A 11 -9.68 19.58 -25.87
C THR A 11 -9.51 18.08 -25.61
N ILE A 12 -9.33 17.68 -24.35
CA ILE A 12 -9.14 16.29 -23.93
C ILE A 12 -10.21 15.95 -22.91
N GLN A 13 -11.14 15.07 -23.32
CA GLN A 13 -12.29 14.65 -22.53
C GLN A 13 -12.55 13.15 -22.66
N LEU A 14 -13.34 12.59 -21.74
CA LEU A 14 -13.87 11.24 -21.86
C LEU A 14 -15.00 11.18 -22.90
N SER A 15 -15.26 9.99 -23.45
CA SER A 15 -16.35 9.81 -24.42
C SER A 15 -17.71 10.04 -23.75
N ALA A 16 -18.69 10.45 -24.55
CA ALA A 16 -20.10 10.46 -24.15
C ALA A 16 -20.73 9.06 -24.19
N ASP A 17 -19.98 8.03 -24.61
CA ASP A 17 -20.43 6.64 -24.54
C ASP A 17 -20.41 6.15 -23.11
N LEU A 18 -21.56 5.67 -22.62
CA LEU A 18 -21.67 5.05 -21.31
C LEU A 18 -21.02 3.65 -21.35
N PRO A 19 -19.89 3.40 -20.65
CA PRO A 19 -19.28 2.08 -20.64
C PRO A 19 -20.20 1.08 -19.93
N PRO A 20 -20.19 -0.22 -20.28
CA PRO A 20 -20.98 -1.21 -19.57
C PRO A 20 -20.51 -1.36 -18.11
N GLN A 21 -21.40 -1.84 -17.23
CA GLN A 21 -21.00 -2.18 -15.87
C GLN A 21 -19.91 -3.26 -15.89
N LYS A 22 -18.98 -3.17 -14.95
CA LYS A 22 -17.84 -4.09 -14.85
C LYS A 22 -18.09 -5.07 -13.71
N GLU A 23 -17.76 -6.33 -13.97
CA GLU A 23 -17.69 -7.35 -12.93
C GLU A 23 -16.27 -7.45 -12.37
N PHE A 24 -16.19 -7.78 -11.08
CA PHE A 24 -14.92 -7.99 -10.40
C PHE A 24 -14.57 -9.47 -10.41
N LEU A 25 -13.35 -9.81 -10.83
CA LEU A 25 -12.85 -11.18 -10.73
C LEU A 25 -12.84 -11.64 -9.25
N PRO A 26 -13.34 -12.85 -8.96
CA PRO A 26 -13.30 -13.40 -7.61
C PRO A 26 -11.85 -13.66 -7.17
N GLY A 27 -11.60 -13.60 -5.86
CA GLY A 27 -10.29 -13.89 -5.27
C GLY A 27 -9.27 -12.75 -5.34
N ILE A 28 -9.56 -11.66 -6.06
CA ILE A 28 -8.72 -10.46 -6.05
C ILE A 28 -9.09 -9.58 -4.87
N ARG A 29 -8.08 -9.14 -4.11
CA ARG A 29 -8.27 -8.29 -2.92
C ARG A 29 -8.93 -6.96 -3.29
N ARG A 30 -9.77 -6.47 -2.38
CA ARG A 30 -10.54 -5.22 -2.48
C ARG A 30 -10.27 -4.34 -1.28
N ALA A 31 -10.20 -3.03 -1.50
CA ALA A 31 -10.04 -2.10 -0.39
C ALA A 31 -11.27 -2.16 0.52
N PRO A 32 -11.10 -2.08 1.85
CA PRO A 32 -12.22 -1.99 2.77
C PRO A 32 -13.01 -0.69 2.57
N ASN A 33 -14.26 -0.68 3.04
CA ASN A 33 -15.06 0.54 3.12
C ASN A 33 -14.32 1.60 3.97
N ARG A 34 -14.23 2.83 3.45
CA ARG A 34 -13.56 3.98 4.10
C ARG A 34 -14.49 4.82 4.97
N GLY A 35 -15.74 4.40 5.12
CA GLY A 35 -16.77 5.10 5.87
C GLY A 35 -17.41 6.25 5.08
N PHE A 36 -18.67 6.53 5.38
CA PHE A 36 -19.43 7.63 4.77
C PHE A 36 -19.86 8.61 5.86
N THR A 37 -19.09 9.69 6.04
CA THR A 37 -19.28 10.71 7.09
C THR A 37 -19.59 12.10 6.54
N LEU A 38 -19.69 12.24 5.22
CA LEU A 38 -19.96 13.53 4.58
C LEU A 38 -21.36 14.04 4.92
N THR A 39 -21.47 15.34 5.16
CA THR A 39 -22.76 16.03 5.24
C THR A 39 -23.47 15.98 3.88
N ARG A 40 -24.77 16.32 3.86
CA ARG A 40 -25.53 16.39 2.60
C ARG A 40 -24.89 17.32 1.57
N ASN A 41 -24.41 18.49 1.98
CA ASN A 41 -23.79 19.47 1.07
C ASN A 41 -22.45 18.96 0.53
N GLU A 42 -21.65 18.33 1.39
CA GLU A 42 -20.38 17.73 0.96
C GLU A 42 -20.61 16.53 0.06
N THR A 43 -21.64 15.73 0.30
CA THR A 43 -22.04 14.62 -0.57
C THR A 43 -22.42 15.13 -1.97
N ILE A 44 -23.23 16.18 -2.05
CA ILE A 44 -23.56 16.83 -3.33
C ILE A 44 -22.29 17.35 -4.01
N THR A 45 -21.38 17.94 -3.25
CA THR A 45 -20.11 18.46 -3.77
C THR A 45 -19.21 17.33 -4.27
N ALA A 46 -19.13 16.20 -3.56
CA ALA A 46 -18.37 15.02 -3.96
C ALA A 46 -18.89 14.44 -5.29
N LEU A 47 -20.21 14.36 -5.45
CA LEU A 47 -20.83 13.93 -6.71
C LEU A 47 -20.51 14.89 -7.86
N LYS A 48 -20.65 16.21 -7.64
CA LYS A 48 -20.26 17.22 -8.64
C LYS A 48 -18.78 17.11 -9.02
N ASN A 49 -17.91 16.88 -8.02
CA ASN A 49 -16.48 16.70 -8.23
C ASN A 49 -16.13 15.45 -9.03
N ALA A 50 -16.90 14.36 -8.90
CA ALA A 50 -16.72 13.18 -9.74
C ALA A 50 -17.28 13.39 -11.16
N LEU A 51 -18.47 13.99 -11.26
CA LEU A 51 -19.16 14.25 -12.53
C LEU A 51 -18.44 15.27 -13.42
N ARG A 52 -17.57 16.12 -12.85
CA ARG A 52 -16.76 17.08 -13.64
C ARG A 52 -15.89 16.43 -14.73
N TYR A 53 -15.62 15.14 -14.63
CA TYR A 53 -14.83 14.38 -15.60
C TYR A 53 -15.67 13.79 -16.75
N ILE A 54 -17.00 13.85 -16.64
CA ILE A 54 -17.94 13.14 -17.50
C ILE A 54 -18.77 14.16 -18.29
N PRO A 55 -19.10 13.90 -19.57
CA PRO A 55 -20.07 14.69 -20.32
C PRO A 55 -21.43 14.80 -19.61
N GLU A 56 -22.05 15.99 -19.67
CA GLU A 56 -23.28 16.30 -18.90
C GLU A 56 -24.44 15.36 -19.20
N ASP A 57 -24.56 14.89 -20.44
CA ASP A 57 -25.63 13.97 -20.88
C ASP A 57 -25.65 12.64 -20.10
N LEU A 58 -24.53 12.26 -19.48
CA LEU A 58 -24.44 11.04 -18.67
C LEU A 58 -24.68 11.28 -17.17
N HIS A 59 -24.79 12.54 -16.72
CA HIS A 59 -24.82 12.87 -15.29
C HIS A 59 -26.03 12.28 -14.58
N GLU A 60 -27.22 12.33 -15.19
CA GLU A 60 -28.45 11.78 -14.60
C GLU A 60 -28.32 10.27 -14.34
N THR A 61 -27.65 9.56 -15.26
CA THR A 61 -27.44 8.11 -15.15
C THR A 61 -26.35 7.76 -14.12
N LEU A 62 -25.26 8.52 -14.07
CA LEU A 62 -24.09 8.20 -13.25
C LEU A 62 -24.16 8.75 -11.83
N ALA A 63 -24.92 9.82 -11.57
CA ALA A 63 -25.06 10.39 -10.24
C ALA A 63 -25.55 9.37 -9.19
N PRO A 64 -26.59 8.54 -9.45
CA PRO A 64 -27.00 7.48 -8.53
C PRO A 64 -25.92 6.42 -8.29
N GLU A 65 -25.18 6.05 -9.33
CA GLU A 65 -24.10 5.05 -9.24
C GLU A 65 -22.94 5.55 -8.39
N PHE A 66 -22.47 6.77 -8.64
CA PHE A 66 -21.43 7.40 -7.82
C PHE A 66 -21.88 7.63 -6.38
N LEU A 67 -23.15 7.95 -6.15
CA LEU A 67 -23.69 8.05 -4.79
C LEU A 67 -23.68 6.68 -4.09
N GLN A 68 -23.99 5.61 -4.81
CA GLN A 68 -23.94 4.26 -4.27
C GLN A 68 -22.51 3.84 -3.92
N GLU A 69 -21.53 4.11 -4.79
CA GLU A 69 -20.11 3.89 -4.48
C GLU A 69 -19.69 4.68 -3.24
N LEU A 70 -20.02 5.97 -3.18
CA LEU A 70 -19.67 6.83 -2.05
C LEU A 70 -20.25 6.32 -0.72
N ARG A 71 -21.48 5.81 -0.72
CA ARG A 71 -22.13 5.25 0.48
C ARG A 71 -21.55 3.90 0.91
N THR A 72 -21.23 3.05 -0.05
CA THR A 72 -20.81 1.66 0.23
C THR A 72 -19.31 1.52 0.44
N MET A 73 -18.52 2.40 -0.16
CA MET A 73 -17.06 2.35 -0.13
C MET A 73 -16.43 3.56 0.56
N GLY A 74 -17.18 4.64 0.81
CA GLY A 74 -16.65 5.91 1.33
C GLY A 74 -15.86 6.72 0.30
N ARG A 75 -15.86 6.29 -0.97
CA ARG A 75 -15.13 6.87 -2.10
C ARG A 75 -15.90 6.65 -3.40
N ILE A 76 -15.69 7.53 -4.38
CA ILE A 76 -16.15 7.35 -5.76
C ILE A 76 -14.95 6.92 -6.59
N TYR A 77 -14.87 5.64 -6.94
CA TYR A 77 -13.81 5.10 -7.79
C TYR A 77 -14.18 5.15 -9.27
N GLY A 78 -15.48 5.21 -9.58
CA GLY A 78 -16.02 5.16 -10.93
C GLY A 78 -15.70 3.84 -11.61
N TYR A 79 -16.06 2.72 -10.98
CA TYR A 79 -15.66 1.38 -11.42
C TYR A 79 -16.02 1.07 -12.88
N ARG A 80 -17.11 1.65 -13.37
CA ARG A 80 -17.54 1.57 -14.77
C ARG A 80 -16.48 2.03 -15.77
N PHE A 81 -15.66 3.01 -15.40
CA PHE A 81 -14.61 3.58 -16.24
C PHE A 81 -13.29 2.81 -16.19
N ARG A 82 -13.21 1.73 -15.41
CA ARG A 82 -12.02 0.89 -15.38
C ARG A 82 -11.82 0.15 -16.72
N PRO A 83 -10.60 0.12 -17.28
CA PRO A 83 -10.28 -0.73 -18.43
C PRO A 83 -10.58 -2.22 -18.17
N GLU A 84 -11.01 -2.95 -19.19
CA GLU A 84 -11.25 -4.40 -19.06
C GLU A 84 -9.96 -5.20 -18.94
N GLY A 85 -10.04 -6.37 -18.29
CA GLY A 85 -8.93 -7.30 -18.14
C GLY A 85 -7.90 -6.87 -17.08
N ARG A 86 -6.79 -7.62 -17.01
CA ARG A 86 -5.65 -7.30 -16.13
C ARG A 86 -4.88 -6.12 -16.69
N ILE A 87 -4.61 -5.13 -15.85
CA ILE A 87 -3.67 -4.05 -16.14
C ILE A 87 -2.29 -4.54 -15.74
N TYR A 88 -1.25 -4.26 -16.54
CA TYR A 88 0.14 -4.54 -16.24
C TYR A 88 1.03 -3.70 -17.14
N GLY A 89 2.29 -3.48 -16.74
CA GLY A 89 3.26 -2.77 -17.56
C GLY A 89 3.62 -3.56 -18.82
N LYS A 90 3.28 -3.03 -19.99
CA LYS A 90 3.60 -3.65 -21.30
C LYS A 90 4.93 -3.14 -21.85
N PRO A 91 5.50 -3.77 -22.90
CA PRO A 91 6.56 -3.16 -23.70
C PRO A 91 6.23 -1.71 -24.09
N VAL A 92 7.22 -0.81 -23.97
CA VAL A 92 7.02 0.64 -24.14
C VAL A 92 6.45 1.01 -25.52
N ASP A 93 6.74 0.20 -26.55
CA ASP A 93 6.30 0.42 -27.92
C ASP A 93 4.82 0.08 -28.17
N GLU A 94 4.13 -0.56 -27.21
CA GLU A 94 2.68 -0.78 -27.26
C GLU A 94 1.85 0.44 -26.82
N TYR A 95 2.51 1.44 -26.22
CA TYR A 95 1.86 2.68 -25.80
C TYR A 95 1.95 3.76 -26.88
N LYS A 96 1.01 4.72 -26.86
CA LYS A 96 1.00 5.89 -27.76
C LYS A 96 1.62 7.12 -27.08
N GLY A 97 2.12 8.05 -27.90
CA GLY A 97 2.75 9.30 -27.46
C GLY A 97 4.27 9.30 -27.61
N ILE A 98 4.91 10.37 -27.16
CA ILE A 98 6.38 10.47 -27.10
C ILE A 98 6.97 9.42 -26.15
N LEU A 99 8.25 9.07 -26.30
CA LEU A 99 8.88 7.96 -25.55
C LEU A 99 8.72 8.10 -24.03
N GLU A 100 8.96 9.28 -23.48
CA GLU A 100 8.86 9.55 -22.05
C GLU A 100 7.44 9.37 -21.53
N ALA A 101 6.44 9.78 -22.34
CA ALA A 101 5.04 9.61 -22.01
C ALA A 101 4.63 8.13 -22.06
N ARG A 102 5.16 7.36 -23.03
CA ARG A 102 5.00 5.91 -23.11
C ARG A 102 5.62 5.22 -21.89
N ALA A 103 6.83 5.60 -21.49
CA ALA A 103 7.49 5.06 -20.30
C ALA A 103 6.69 5.34 -19.01
N LEU A 104 6.15 6.54 -18.85
CA LEU A 104 5.26 6.86 -17.73
C LEU A 104 4.00 5.98 -17.73
N GLN A 105 3.43 5.70 -18.90
CA GLN A 105 2.29 4.81 -19.03
C GLN A 105 2.60 3.37 -18.62
N VAL A 106 3.80 2.85 -18.94
CA VAL A 106 4.28 1.54 -18.45
C VAL A 106 4.26 1.53 -16.92
N ASN A 107 4.85 2.55 -16.29
CA ASN A 107 4.96 2.59 -14.84
C ASN A 107 3.60 2.73 -14.13
N ILE A 108 2.68 3.54 -14.68
CA ILE A 108 1.32 3.67 -14.16
C ILE A 108 0.62 2.30 -14.18
N ASP A 109 0.72 1.57 -15.29
CA ASP A 109 0.07 0.27 -15.40
C ASP A 109 0.75 -0.78 -14.51
N ASN A 110 2.07 -0.72 -14.33
CA ASN A 110 2.80 -1.55 -13.38
C ASN A 110 2.32 -1.33 -11.94
N ASN A 111 2.12 -0.07 -11.53
CA ASN A 111 1.59 0.27 -10.21
C ASN A 111 0.15 -0.24 -9.97
N LEU A 112 -0.59 -0.56 -11.03
CA LEU A 112 -1.95 -1.10 -11.00
C LEU A 112 -2.01 -2.58 -11.41
N ASP A 113 -0.85 -3.24 -11.54
CA ASP A 113 -0.82 -4.66 -11.85
C ASP A 113 -1.44 -5.46 -10.71
N PHE A 114 -2.25 -6.46 -11.05
CA PHE A 114 -2.92 -7.34 -10.11
C PHE A 114 -1.95 -8.20 -9.30
N GLU A 115 -0.72 -8.39 -9.80
CA GLU A 115 0.35 -9.07 -9.08
C GLU A 115 1.17 -8.12 -8.18
N ILE A 116 1.01 -6.80 -8.33
CA ILE A 116 1.82 -5.77 -7.64
C ILE A 116 0.97 -4.97 -6.66
N ALA A 117 -0.18 -4.47 -7.12
CA ALA A 117 -1.06 -3.59 -6.38
C ALA A 117 -1.84 -4.34 -5.29
N LEU A 118 -1.96 -3.72 -4.12
CA LEU A 118 -2.70 -4.28 -2.99
C LEU A 118 -4.21 -4.37 -3.27
N TYR A 119 -4.81 -3.31 -3.82
CA TYR A 119 -6.22 -3.25 -4.22
C TYR A 119 -6.33 -2.68 -5.63
N PRO A 120 -6.09 -3.49 -6.68
CA PRO A 120 -5.95 -2.99 -8.06
C PRO A 120 -7.24 -2.34 -8.58
N TYR A 121 -8.42 -2.76 -8.12
CA TYR A 121 -9.70 -2.16 -8.51
C TYR A 121 -9.95 -0.78 -7.90
N GLU A 122 -9.32 -0.48 -6.77
CA GLU A 122 -9.44 0.80 -6.04
C GLU A 122 -8.22 1.70 -6.27
N LEU A 123 -7.39 1.36 -7.26
CA LEU A 123 -6.16 2.06 -7.63
C LEU A 123 -5.12 2.16 -6.50
N VAL A 124 -5.20 1.28 -5.48
CA VAL A 124 -4.29 1.27 -4.33
C VAL A 124 -3.13 0.33 -4.62
N THR A 125 -1.92 0.88 -4.71
CA THR A 125 -0.70 0.10 -4.93
C THR A 125 -0.20 -0.53 -3.62
N TYR A 126 -0.06 0.23 -2.53
CA TYR A 126 0.40 -0.31 -1.24
C TYR A 126 0.04 0.61 -0.06
N GLY A 127 0.41 0.19 1.17
CA GLY A 127 0.22 0.99 2.39
C GLY A 127 -1.24 1.20 2.74
N GLU A 128 -2.10 0.25 2.41
CA GLU A 128 -3.57 0.25 2.55
C GLU A 128 -4.33 1.34 1.79
N THR A 129 -3.73 2.52 1.56
CA THR A 129 -4.39 3.71 0.99
C THR A 129 -3.55 4.43 -0.06
N GLY A 130 -2.31 4.00 -0.31
CA GLY A 130 -1.42 4.61 -1.29
C GLY A 130 -1.90 4.37 -2.72
N GLN A 131 -2.41 5.41 -3.36
CA GLN A 131 -3.13 5.35 -4.64
C GLN A 131 -2.40 6.03 -5.79
N VAL A 132 -2.54 5.45 -6.98
CA VAL A 132 -2.04 6.01 -8.25
C VAL A 132 -2.77 7.31 -8.61
N CYS A 133 -4.09 7.30 -8.48
CA CYS A 133 -4.99 8.45 -8.57
C CYS A 133 -6.33 8.09 -7.90
N GLN A 134 -7.25 9.03 -7.74
CA GLN A 134 -8.44 8.85 -6.89
C GLN A 134 -9.50 7.96 -7.53
N ASN A 135 -9.63 7.98 -8.86
CA ASN A 135 -10.67 7.26 -9.59
C ASN A 135 -10.25 6.90 -11.03
N TRP A 136 -11.02 6.02 -11.65
CA TRP A 136 -10.75 5.52 -13.00
C TRP A 136 -10.95 6.58 -14.09
N MET A 137 -11.78 7.60 -13.86
CA MET A 137 -11.91 8.73 -14.78
C MET A 137 -10.59 9.51 -14.87
N GLN A 138 -9.94 9.76 -13.74
CA GLN A 138 -8.62 10.38 -13.69
C GLN A 138 -7.57 9.52 -14.39
N TYR A 139 -7.56 8.20 -14.14
CA TYR A 139 -6.66 7.28 -14.85
C TYR A 139 -6.81 7.41 -16.37
N LEU A 140 -8.03 7.31 -16.90
CA LEU A 140 -8.28 7.41 -18.35
C LEU A 140 -7.83 8.76 -18.92
N LEU A 141 -8.10 9.86 -18.22
CA LEU A 141 -7.66 11.19 -18.65
C LEU A 141 -6.14 11.32 -18.62
N ILE A 142 -5.47 10.83 -17.57
CA ILE A 142 -4.01 10.81 -17.50
C ILE A 142 -3.43 10.08 -18.71
N LYS A 143 -3.96 8.88 -19.04
CA LYS A 143 -3.53 8.14 -20.23
C LYS A 143 -3.72 8.97 -21.49
N LYS A 144 -4.92 9.54 -21.71
CA LYS A 144 -5.20 10.41 -22.87
C LYS A 144 -4.25 11.60 -22.98
N TYR A 145 -3.95 12.29 -21.87
CA TYR A 145 -2.98 13.39 -21.86
C TYR A 145 -1.58 12.92 -22.26
N LEU A 146 -1.12 11.79 -21.73
CA LEU A 146 0.19 11.21 -22.07
C LEU A 146 0.26 10.75 -23.54
N GLU A 147 -0.83 10.23 -24.11
CA GLU A 147 -0.88 9.81 -25.51
C GLU A 147 -0.69 10.96 -26.51
N VAL A 148 -1.17 12.16 -26.17
CA VAL A 148 -1.18 13.33 -27.07
C VAL A 148 -0.16 14.41 -26.73
N MET A 149 0.53 14.29 -25.58
CA MET A 149 1.50 15.30 -25.15
C MET A 149 2.66 15.43 -26.13
N LYS A 150 3.17 16.65 -26.25
CA LYS A 150 4.36 16.98 -27.04
C LYS A 150 5.61 17.11 -26.16
N GLU A 151 6.78 17.07 -26.79
CA GLU A 151 8.08 17.15 -26.11
C GLU A 151 8.33 18.51 -25.42
N ASP A 152 7.59 19.54 -25.79
CA ASP A 152 7.64 20.89 -25.23
C ASP A 152 6.47 21.18 -24.28
N GLN A 153 5.87 20.13 -23.70
CA GLN A 153 4.79 20.24 -22.73
C GLN A 153 5.09 19.47 -21.44
N THR A 154 4.40 19.88 -20.38
CA THR A 154 4.39 19.23 -19.07
C THR A 154 2.95 19.03 -18.62
N LEU A 155 2.60 17.80 -18.25
CA LEU A 155 1.34 17.46 -17.62
C LEU A 155 1.42 17.76 -16.12
N VAL A 156 0.50 18.59 -15.63
CA VAL A 156 0.40 18.89 -14.19
C VAL A 156 -0.68 18.02 -13.57
N ILE A 157 -0.32 17.26 -12.54
CA ILE A 157 -1.22 16.42 -11.75
C ILE A 157 -1.32 17.00 -10.34
N SER A 158 -2.56 17.19 -9.87
CA SER A 158 -2.86 17.61 -8.50
C SER A 158 -3.68 16.54 -7.79
N SER A 159 -3.03 15.80 -6.89
CA SER A 159 -3.63 14.69 -6.14
C SER A 159 -4.38 13.72 -7.06
N GLY A 160 -3.72 13.23 -8.11
CA GLY A 160 -4.31 12.36 -9.12
C GLY A 160 -5.21 13.06 -10.17
N HIS A 161 -5.67 14.29 -9.95
CA HIS A 161 -6.40 15.04 -10.97
C HIS A 161 -5.45 15.56 -12.05
N PRO A 162 -5.61 15.19 -13.34
CA PRO A 162 -4.85 15.82 -14.41
C PRO A 162 -5.38 17.22 -14.69
N VAL A 163 -4.67 18.23 -14.23
CA VAL A 163 -5.02 19.65 -14.39
C VAL A 163 -4.95 20.04 -15.87
N GLY A 164 -3.93 19.53 -16.58
CA GLY A 164 -3.79 19.72 -18.02
C GLY A 164 -2.33 19.74 -18.48
N LEU A 165 -2.16 19.92 -19.79
CA LEU A 165 -0.87 20.12 -20.44
C LEU A 165 -0.55 21.61 -20.54
N PHE A 166 0.64 21.99 -20.09
CA PHE A 166 1.14 23.36 -20.13
C PHE A 166 2.41 23.42 -21.00
N PRO A 167 2.63 24.51 -21.76
CA PRO A 167 3.89 24.72 -22.47
C PRO A 167 5.09 24.71 -21.51
N SER A 168 6.15 24.04 -21.92
CA SER A 168 7.43 23.96 -21.23
C SER A 168 8.57 23.85 -22.24
N HIS A 169 9.57 22.99 -22.02
CA HIS A 169 10.68 22.77 -22.94
C HIS A 169 11.16 21.33 -22.85
N ARG A 170 11.92 20.86 -23.85
CA ARG A 170 12.37 19.45 -23.95
C ARG A 170 13.08 18.92 -22.70
N MET A 171 13.90 19.75 -22.04
CA MET A 171 14.61 19.39 -20.80
C MET A 171 13.75 19.45 -19.52
N ALA A 172 12.49 19.90 -19.61
CA ALA A 172 11.60 19.96 -18.45
C ALA A 172 11.03 18.56 -18.14
N PRO A 173 10.58 18.31 -16.89
CA PRO A 173 9.81 17.12 -16.58
C PRO A 173 8.57 17.01 -17.46
N ARG A 174 8.27 15.81 -17.96
CA ARG A 174 7.02 15.55 -18.70
C ARG A 174 5.79 15.56 -17.81
N VAL A 175 5.96 15.23 -16.53
CA VAL A 175 4.90 15.27 -15.52
C VAL A 175 5.42 15.96 -14.26
N ILE A 176 4.61 16.83 -13.68
CA ILE A 176 4.77 17.34 -12.32
C ILE A 176 3.56 16.87 -11.54
N SER A 177 3.78 16.09 -10.47
CA SER A 177 2.71 15.50 -9.66
C SER A 177 2.84 15.93 -8.22
N THR A 178 1.72 16.36 -7.64
CA THR A 178 1.58 16.57 -6.19
C THR A 178 0.53 15.60 -5.66
N ASN A 179 0.70 15.08 -4.44
CA ASN A 179 -0.28 14.20 -3.80
C ASN A 179 -0.42 14.58 -2.34
N GLY A 180 -1.65 14.84 -1.91
CA GLY A 180 -1.97 15.02 -0.49
C GLY A 180 -1.46 16.32 0.12
N LEU A 181 -1.08 17.32 -0.68
CA LEU A 181 -0.66 18.63 -0.15
C LEU A 181 -1.85 19.36 0.46
N ILE A 182 -1.81 19.57 1.79
CA ILE A 182 -2.84 20.24 2.57
C ILE A 182 -2.17 21.39 3.34
N VAL A 183 -2.89 22.50 3.52
CA VAL A 183 -2.40 23.60 4.34
C VAL A 183 -2.32 23.13 5.80
N GLY A 184 -1.19 23.36 6.48
CA GLY A 184 -0.84 22.67 7.73
C GLY A 184 -1.89 22.70 8.86
N GLN A 185 -2.72 23.74 8.96
CA GLN A 185 -3.83 23.79 9.93
C GLN A 185 -4.85 22.64 9.74
N TRP A 186 -4.97 22.11 8.52
CA TRP A 186 -5.91 21.06 8.11
C TRP A 186 -5.21 19.71 7.84
N ASP A 187 -3.90 19.62 8.03
CA ASP A 187 -3.13 18.40 7.76
C ASP A 187 -3.24 17.40 8.91
N HIS A 188 -4.42 16.79 9.04
CA HIS A 188 -4.68 15.73 10.02
C HIS A 188 -5.59 14.64 9.44
N PRO A 189 -5.52 13.40 9.96
CA PRO A 189 -6.17 12.23 9.34
C PRO A 189 -7.66 12.38 9.06
N ASP A 190 -8.42 12.98 9.99
CA ASP A 190 -9.88 13.16 9.84
C ASP A 190 -10.22 14.05 8.63
N GLU A 191 -9.49 15.15 8.49
CA GLU A 191 -9.68 16.11 7.42
C GLU A 191 -9.20 15.54 6.09
N PHE A 192 -8.07 14.84 6.08
CA PHE A 192 -7.63 14.10 4.90
C PHE A 192 -8.70 13.09 4.43
N ARG A 193 -9.29 12.31 5.36
CA ARG A 193 -10.34 11.34 5.02
C ARG A 193 -11.57 12.01 4.40
N ARG A 194 -11.96 13.18 4.90
CA ARG A 194 -13.05 14.02 4.36
C ARG A 194 -12.72 14.52 2.96
N LEU A 195 -11.56 15.14 2.77
CA LEU A 195 -11.10 15.69 1.49
C LEU A 195 -10.95 14.62 0.39
N ALA A 196 -10.43 13.45 0.74
CA ALA A 196 -10.36 12.33 -0.20
C ALA A 196 -11.76 11.75 -0.53
N ALA A 197 -12.73 11.77 0.38
CA ALA A 197 -14.12 11.39 0.07
C ALA A 197 -14.77 12.36 -0.92
N MET A 198 -14.42 13.64 -0.79
CA MET A 198 -14.92 14.71 -1.65
C MET A 198 -14.25 14.76 -3.03
N GLY A 199 -13.25 13.93 -3.31
CA GLY A 199 -12.58 13.89 -4.61
C GLY A 199 -11.57 15.03 -4.83
N VAL A 200 -10.99 15.59 -3.75
CA VAL A 200 -10.08 16.76 -3.82
C VAL A 200 -8.67 16.47 -3.30
N SER A 201 -8.42 15.30 -2.70
CA SER A 201 -7.09 14.91 -2.22
C SER A 201 -6.85 13.41 -2.42
N ASN A 202 -5.60 13.03 -2.65
CA ASN A 202 -5.16 11.66 -2.91
C ASN A 202 -3.92 11.35 -2.08
N TYR A 203 -3.90 10.20 -1.41
CA TYR A 203 -2.71 9.77 -0.68
C TYR A 203 -1.84 8.98 -1.65
N GLY A 204 -0.79 9.62 -2.17
CA GLY A 204 0.11 8.98 -3.14
C GLY A 204 1.16 8.08 -2.52
N GLN A 205 1.26 8.01 -1.19
CA GLN A 205 2.44 7.47 -0.52
C GLN A 205 3.72 8.11 -1.16
N MET A 206 4.79 7.35 -1.34
CA MET A 206 6.00 7.76 -2.04
C MET A 206 5.94 7.35 -3.51
N THR A 207 5.79 6.05 -3.79
CA THR A 207 5.94 5.49 -5.14
C THR A 207 4.61 5.12 -5.80
N ALA A 208 3.49 5.13 -5.06
CA ALA A 208 2.16 4.82 -5.62
C ALA A 208 1.68 5.95 -6.54
N GLY A 209 1.57 7.18 -6.00
CA GLY A 209 1.21 8.38 -6.76
C GLY A 209 2.38 9.00 -7.54
N GLY A 210 3.60 8.50 -7.32
CA GLY A 210 4.80 8.80 -8.10
C GLY A 210 5.01 7.88 -9.31
N TRP A 211 4.18 6.84 -9.46
CA TRP A 211 4.22 5.88 -10.58
C TRP A 211 5.59 5.24 -10.77
N MET A 212 6.12 4.63 -9.72
CA MET A 212 7.45 3.99 -9.75
C MET A 212 7.59 2.87 -8.70
N TYR A 213 6.49 2.24 -8.32
CA TYR A 213 6.53 1.11 -7.39
C TYR A 213 6.88 -0.16 -8.17
N ILE A 214 7.90 -0.89 -7.72
CA ILE A 214 8.45 -2.06 -8.41
C ILE A 214 8.19 -3.36 -7.63
N GLY A 215 7.13 -3.39 -6.84
CA GLY A 215 6.90 -4.46 -5.90
C GLY A 215 7.86 -4.39 -4.71
N PRO A 216 8.05 -5.51 -4.01
CA PRO A 216 8.65 -5.48 -2.68
C PRO A 216 10.19 -5.57 -2.70
N GLN A 217 10.83 -5.66 -3.87
CA GLN A 217 12.29 -5.70 -4.03
C GLN A 217 12.99 -4.50 -3.38
N GLY A 218 12.43 -3.29 -3.51
CA GLY A 218 13.01 -2.09 -2.90
C GLY A 218 13.11 -2.20 -1.38
N ILE A 219 12.12 -2.82 -0.74
CA ILE A 219 12.11 -3.03 0.71
C ILE A 219 13.07 -4.15 1.11
N VAL A 220 13.14 -5.25 0.34
CA VAL A 220 14.12 -6.32 0.61
C VAL A 220 15.54 -5.76 0.64
N HIS A 221 15.92 -4.95 -0.36
CA HIS A 221 17.23 -4.31 -0.38
C HIS A 221 17.42 -3.34 0.79
N GLY A 222 16.43 -2.48 1.08
CA GLY A 222 16.50 -1.55 2.20
C GLY A 222 16.71 -2.27 3.54
N THR A 223 15.92 -3.31 3.82
CA THR A 223 16.03 -4.10 5.05
C THR A 223 17.35 -4.86 5.12
N TYR A 224 17.84 -5.41 4.00
CA TYR A 224 19.16 -6.05 3.92
C TYR A 224 20.27 -5.08 4.34
N ILE A 225 20.27 -3.86 3.80
CA ILE A 225 21.23 -2.82 4.18
C ILE A 225 21.09 -2.43 5.66
N THR A 226 19.87 -2.30 6.17
CA THR A 226 19.63 -2.02 7.60
C THR A 226 20.24 -3.10 8.48
N LEU A 227 20.02 -4.37 8.14
CA LEU A 227 20.53 -5.51 8.91
C LEU A 227 22.05 -5.58 8.90
N LEU A 228 22.70 -5.36 7.76
CA LEU A 228 24.17 -5.29 7.71
C LEU A 228 24.73 -4.13 8.53
N ASN A 229 24.11 -2.96 8.47
CA ASN A 229 24.56 -1.82 9.28
C ASN A 229 24.30 -2.04 10.78
N ALA A 230 23.20 -2.69 11.15
CA ALA A 230 22.93 -3.08 12.52
C ALA A 230 23.99 -4.08 13.02
N GLY A 231 24.36 -5.07 12.20
CA GLY A 231 25.45 -6.00 12.51
C GLY A 231 26.79 -5.28 12.72
N ARG A 232 27.15 -4.34 11.84
CA ARG A 232 28.37 -3.53 11.99
C ARG A 232 28.35 -2.66 13.25
N LEU A 233 27.25 -1.96 13.50
CA LEU A 233 27.13 -0.99 14.58
C LEU A 233 27.02 -1.64 15.96
N TYR A 234 26.18 -2.68 16.09
CA TYR A 234 25.84 -3.27 17.37
C TYR A 234 26.62 -4.55 17.69
N LEU A 235 27.06 -5.29 16.68
CA LEU A 235 27.83 -6.53 16.86
C LEU A 235 29.32 -6.38 16.51
N GLY A 236 29.72 -5.22 15.95
CA GLY A 236 31.10 -4.95 15.56
C GLY A 236 31.57 -5.78 14.36
N LEU A 237 30.65 -6.25 13.51
CA LEU A 237 31.01 -7.01 12.31
C LEU A 237 31.84 -6.15 11.32
N PRO A 238 32.84 -6.74 10.64
CA PRO A 238 33.59 -6.06 9.59
C PRO A 238 32.72 -5.51 8.44
N GLU A 239 33.23 -4.53 7.69
CA GLU A 239 32.50 -3.92 6.58
C GLU A 239 32.22 -4.92 5.43
N ASP A 240 33.12 -5.87 5.23
CA ASP A 240 33.10 -6.91 4.20
C ASP A 240 32.45 -8.22 4.66
N GLU A 241 31.92 -8.27 5.89
CA GLU A 241 31.20 -9.43 6.41
C GLU A 241 29.68 -9.21 6.44
N ASP A 242 28.97 -10.32 6.24
CA ASP A 242 27.53 -10.45 6.37
C ASP A 242 27.14 -10.78 7.83
N LEU A 243 25.84 -10.92 8.13
CA LEU A 243 25.35 -11.25 9.48
C LEU A 243 25.77 -12.66 9.99
N GLN A 244 26.39 -13.48 9.15
CA GLN A 244 26.88 -14.85 9.43
C GLN A 244 26.20 -15.56 10.61
N CYS A 245 24.97 -16.03 10.39
CA CYS A 245 24.18 -16.84 11.31
C CYS A 245 23.89 -16.20 12.68
N ASN A 246 24.11 -14.90 12.85
CA ASN A 246 23.55 -14.16 13.97
C ASN A 246 22.02 -14.22 13.90
N LEU A 247 21.42 -14.42 15.07
CA LEU A 247 19.97 -14.48 15.22
C LEU A 247 19.38 -13.06 15.19
N PHE A 248 18.38 -12.87 14.34
CA PHE A 248 17.57 -11.67 14.26
C PHE A 248 16.10 -12.02 14.53
N VAL A 249 15.54 -11.46 15.60
CA VAL A 249 14.12 -11.65 15.95
C VAL A 249 13.34 -10.39 15.63
N THR A 250 12.21 -10.56 14.94
CA THR A 250 11.31 -9.45 14.62
C THR A 250 9.85 -9.89 14.43
N SER A 251 9.02 -8.98 13.92
CA SER A 251 7.56 -9.14 13.81
C SER A 251 7.01 -8.56 12.51
N GLY A 252 5.88 -9.11 12.09
CA GLY A 252 5.10 -8.71 10.93
C GLY A 252 5.61 -9.33 9.62
N LEU A 253 4.69 -9.92 8.86
CA LEU A 253 4.90 -10.42 7.49
C LEU A 253 3.96 -9.75 6.49
N GLY A 254 3.56 -8.51 6.80
CA GLY A 254 2.71 -7.64 6.00
C GLY A 254 3.38 -7.18 4.69
N GLY A 255 2.85 -6.10 4.10
CA GLY A 255 3.30 -5.61 2.78
C GLY A 255 4.80 -5.30 2.72
N MET A 256 5.29 -4.49 3.65
CA MET A 256 6.71 -4.14 3.78
C MET A 256 7.46 -5.13 4.69
N SER A 257 6.87 -5.49 5.83
CA SER A 257 7.52 -6.33 6.85
C SER A 257 7.75 -7.79 6.43
N GLY A 258 7.02 -8.27 5.42
CA GLY A 258 7.32 -9.55 4.78
C GLY A 258 8.73 -9.64 4.17
N ALA A 259 9.33 -8.50 3.81
CA ALA A 259 10.68 -8.46 3.24
C ALA A 259 11.78 -8.81 4.24
N GLN A 260 11.52 -8.70 5.55
CA GLN A 260 12.49 -8.99 6.61
C GLN A 260 13.01 -10.43 6.54
N ALA A 261 12.11 -11.38 6.31
CA ALA A 261 12.44 -12.80 6.17
C ALA A 261 13.41 -13.06 5.00
N LYS A 262 13.22 -12.39 3.86
CA LYS A 262 14.14 -12.57 2.72
C LYS A 262 15.44 -11.81 2.90
N ALA A 263 15.38 -10.61 3.47
CA ALA A 263 16.54 -9.77 3.72
C ALA A 263 17.55 -10.44 4.67
N VAL A 264 17.09 -11.06 5.76
CA VAL A 264 17.97 -11.75 6.71
C VAL A 264 18.65 -12.97 6.10
N GLU A 265 17.95 -13.74 5.24
CA GLU A 265 18.59 -14.84 4.51
C GLU A 265 19.67 -14.36 3.55
N ILE A 266 19.41 -13.28 2.80
CA ILE A 266 20.39 -12.66 1.90
C ILE A 266 21.59 -12.13 2.70
N ALA A 267 21.34 -11.57 3.89
CA ALA A 267 22.38 -11.16 4.83
C ALA A 267 23.08 -12.34 5.53
N GLY A 268 22.78 -13.59 5.20
CA GLY A 268 23.43 -14.76 5.79
C GLY A 268 23.05 -15.04 7.26
N GLY A 269 22.00 -14.41 7.78
CA GLY A 269 21.55 -14.54 9.18
C GLY A 269 20.46 -15.60 9.39
N ILE A 270 20.10 -15.80 10.67
CA ILE A 270 18.95 -16.61 11.08
C ILE A 270 17.85 -15.64 11.49
N GLY A 271 16.72 -15.64 10.79
CA GLY A 271 15.60 -14.75 11.06
C GLY A 271 14.40 -15.46 11.65
N VAL A 272 13.85 -14.95 12.75
CA VAL A 272 12.57 -15.40 13.30
C VAL A 272 11.59 -14.23 13.25
N VAL A 273 10.49 -14.39 12.51
CA VAL A 273 9.49 -13.33 12.31
C VAL A 273 8.14 -13.79 12.84
N ALA A 274 7.65 -13.13 13.90
CA ALA A 274 6.32 -13.40 14.45
C ALA A 274 5.21 -12.76 13.61
N GLU A 275 4.18 -13.51 13.28
CA GLU A 275 2.99 -13.04 12.58
C GLU A 275 1.74 -13.76 13.07
N VAL A 276 0.68 -12.99 13.33
CA VAL A 276 -0.60 -13.48 13.87
C VAL A 276 -1.61 -13.79 12.77
N ASP A 277 -1.46 -13.19 11.58
CA ASP A 277 -2.30 -13.44 10.41
C ASP A 277 -1.67 -14.55 9.54
N TYR A 278 -2.17 -15.78 9.70
CA TYR A 278 -1.70 -16.94 8.92
C TYR A 278 -1.73 -16.71 7.40
N SER A 279 -2.66 -15.89 6.89
CA SER A 279 -2.73 -15.61 5.46
C SER A 279 -1.49 -14.87 4.95
N ARG A 280 -0.83 -14.08 5.80
CA ARG A 280 0.43 -13.39 5.49
C ARG A 280 1.59 -14.36 5.48
N ILE A 281 1.67 -15.24 6.47
CA ILE A 281 2.67 -16.32 6.52
C ILE A 281 2.58 -17.17 5.26
N GLU A 282 1.37 -17.65 4.93
CA GLU A 282 1.14 -18.50 3.77
C GLU A 282 1.56 -17.79 2.47
N THR A 283 1.24 -16.50 2.33
CA THR A 283 1.66 -15.68 1.19
C THR A 283 3.20 -15.66 1.06
N ARG A 284 3.93 -15.40 2.16
CA ARG A 284 5.41 -15.29 2.12
C ARG A 284 6.08 -16.64 1.95
N HIS A 285 5.52 -17.70 2.51
CA HIS A 285 6.02 -19.05 2.31
C HIS A 285 5.85 -19.51 0.85
N LYS A 286 4.67 -19.30 0.25
CA LYS A 286 4.43 -19.59 -1.19
C LYS A 286 5.35 -18.79 -2.12
N GLN A 287 5.76 -17.59 -1.71
CA GLN A 287 6.71 -16.75 -2.44
C GLN A 287 8.18 -17.22 -2.31
N GLY A 288 8.48 -18.18 -1.43
CA GLY A 288 9.85 -18.58 -1.11
C GLY A 288 10.63 -17.53 -0.31
N TRP A 289 9.91 -16.65 0.40
CA TRP A 289 10.50 -15.61 1.25
C TRP A 289 10.69 -16.07 2.69
N VAL A 290 9.85 -17.01 3.11
CA VAL A 290 9.93 -17.71 4.41
C VAL A 290 10.24 -19.18 4.13
N SER A 291 11.32 -19.69 4.73
CA SER A 291 11.77 -21.07 4.54
C SER A 291 11.09 -22.07 5.47
N LYS A 292 10.84 -21.69 6.73
CA LYS A 292 10.22 -22.53 7.75
C LYS A 292 9.03 -21.84 8.40
N VAL A 293 8.02 -22.59 8.79
CA VAL A 293 6.81 -22.08 9.45
C VAL A 293 6.46 -23.02 10.59
N SER A 294 6.22 -22.47 11.77
CA SER A 294 5.68 -23.22 12.91
C SER A 294 4.89 -22.31 13.84
N ASP A 295 3.92 -22.86 14.56
CA ASP A 295 3.26 -22.26 15.72
C ASP A 295 3.82 -22.79 17.05
N ASN A 296 4.81 -23.69 17.01
CA ASN A 296 5.46 -24.28 18.17
C ASN A 296 6.83 -23.62 18.43
N LEU A 297 6.94 -22.94 19.56
CA LEU A 297 8.16 -22.23 19.96
C LEU A 297 9.34 -23.18 20.24
N ASP A 298 9.10 -24.40 20.73
CA ASP A 298 10.14 -25.40 20.96
C ASP A 298 10.74 -25.88 19.63
N GLU A 299 9.91 -26.04 18.60
CA GLU A 299 10.38 -26.39 17.25
C GLU A 299 11.20 -25.25 16.63
N ILE A 300 10.77 -24.01 16.83
CA ILE A 300 11.50 -22.82 16.37
C ILE A 300 12.86 -22.74 17.05
N ALA A 301 12.93 -22.91 18.37
CA ALA A 301 14.18 -22.94 19.11
C ALA A 301 15.12 -24.04 18.61
N ALA A 302 14.59 -25.23 18.33
CA ALA A 302 15.36 -26.33 17.76
C ALA A 302 15.94 -25.97 16.37
N TRP A 303 15.17 -25.31 15.50
CA TRP A 303 15.67 -24.85 14.21
C TRP A 303 16.71 -23.74 14.34
N ILE A 304 16.58 -22.82 15.28
CA ILE A 304 17.59 -21.79 15.53
C ILE A 304 18.95 -22.47 15.80
N GLU A 305 18.98 -23.43 16.73
CA GLU A 305 20.22 -24.13 17.09
C GLU A 305 20.74 -25.04 15.96
N GLU A 306 19.86 -25.72 15.23
CA GLU A 306 20.22 -26.52 14.04
C GLU A 306 20.95 -25.66 13.00
N TYR A 307 20.39 -24.51 12.63
CA TYR A 307 20.94 -23.65 11.59
C TYR A 307 22.18 -22.87 12.04
N LYS A 308 22.27 -22.51 13.34
CA LYS A 308 23.51 -22.01 13.95
C LYS A 308 24.63 -23.04 13.81
N GLY A 309 24.35 -24.30 14.17
CA GLY A 309 25.33 -25.40 14.08
C GLY A 309 25.76 -25.71 12.64
N MET A 310 24.83 -25.62 11.69
CA MET A 310 25.11 -25.82 10.27
C MET A 310 25.78 -24.62 9.59
N LYS A 311 25.82 -23.45 10.25
CA LYS A 311 26.24 -22.18 9.68
C LYS A 311 25.53 -21.85 8.36
N LYS A 312 24.20 -22.00 8.35
CA LYS A 312 23.36 -21.66 7.19
C LYS A 312 22.32 -20.62 7.56
N PRO A 313 22.01 -19.68 6.64
CA PRO A 313 20.90 -18.77 6.84
C PRO A 313 19.57 -19.52 6.78
N VAL A 314 18.58 -18.99 7.50
CA VAL A 314 17.18 -19.44 7.41
C VAL A 314 16.25 -18.32 7.82
N SER A 315 15.09 -18.27 7.19
CA SER A 315 13.95 -17.49 7.64
C SER A 315 12.86 -18.40 8.21
N ILE A 316 12.43 -18.10 9.43
CA ILE A 316 11.46 -18.85 10.20
C ILE A 316 10.30 -17.91 10.51
N ALA A 317 9.09 -18.25 10.08
CA ALA A 317 7.88 -17.57 10.53
C ALA A 317 7.31 -18.29 11.75
N TYR A 318 7.11 -17.53 12.82
CA TYR A 318 6.33 -17.96 13.98
C TYR A 318 4.88 -17.53 13.77
N HIS A 319 3.97 -18.50 13.70
CA HIS A 319 2.53 -18.22 13.71
C HIS A 319 2.05 -18.01 15.16
N GLY A 320 2.12 -16.76 15.60
CA GLY A 320 1.79 -16.37 16.96
C GLY A 320 2.12 -14.91 17.23
N ASN A 321 1.90 -14.46 18.47
CA ASN A 321 2.15 -13.08 18.84
C ASN A 321 3.64 -12.85 19.11
N VAL A 322 4.19 -11.72 18.66
CA VAL A 322 5.59 -11.35 18.96
C VAL A 322 5.88 -11.34 20.45
N VAL A 323 4.92 -10.95 21.29
CA VAL A 323 5.09 -10.95 22.75
C VAL A 323 5.33 -12.36 23.29
N ASP A 324 4.60 -13.36 22.79
CA ASP A 324 4.77 -14.76 23.22
C ASP A 324 6.15 -15.30 22.79
N LEU A 325 6.61 -14.93 21.58
CA LEU A 325 7.95 -15.29 21.09
C LEU A 325 9.05 -14.66 21.95
N LEU A 326 8.94 -13.36 22.25
CA LEU A 326 9.95 -12.65 23.03
C LEU A 326 9.99 -13.14 24.48
N GLU A 327 8.83 -13.36 25.11
CA GLU A 327 8.75 -13.92 26.46
C GLU A 327 9.34 -15.34 26.51
N TYR A 328 9.16 -16.15 25.46
CA TYR A 328 9.78 -17.48 25.37
C TYR A 328 11.31 -17.41 25.23
N VAL A 329 11.81 -16.52 24.36
CA VAL A 329 13.25 -16.31 24.16
C VAL A 329 13.92 -15.88 25.47
N ASP A 330 13.31 -14.94 26.20
CA ASP A 330 13.80 -14.45 27.50
C ASP A 330 13.79 -15.56 28.57
N GLN A 331 12.68 -16.30 28.69
CA GLN A 331 12.55 -17.38 29.68
C GLN A 331 13.50 -18.57 29.44
N ASN A 332 13.90 -18.81 28.19
CA ASN A 332 14.79 -19.90 27.81
C ASN A 332 16.24 -19.48 27.58
N ASP A 333 16.60 -18.23 27.93
CA ASP A 333 17.97 -17.69 27.81
C ASP A 333 18.55 -17.84 26.38
N ILE A 334 17.71 -17.62 25.36
CA ILE A 334 18.12 -17.68 23.96
C ILE A 334 18.74 -16.33 23.57
N GLU A 335 20.03 -16.33 23.26
CA GLU A 335 20.74 -15.11 22.85
C GLU A 335 20.21 -14.56 21.51
N VAL A 336 19.69 -13.33 21.53
CA VAL A 336 19.22 -12.58 20.36
C VAL A 336 20.10 -11.34 20.17
N PRO A 337 21.15 -11.40 19.33
CA PRO A 337 22.06 -10.29 19.11
C PRO A 337 21.40 -9.10 18.41
N LEU A 338 20.40 -9.32 17.56
CA LEU A 338 19.61 -8.26 16.93
C LEU A 338 18.12 -8.49 17.12
N LEU A 339 17.42 -7.45 17.54
CA LEU A 339 15.97 -7.47 17.74
C LEU A 339 15.35 -6.20 17.15
N SER A 340 14.19 -6.35 16.51
CA SER A 340 13.40 -5.21 16.03
C SER A 340 11.90 -5.52 16.04
N ASP A 341 11.06 -4.53 15.72
CA ASP A 341 9.62 -4.71 15.53
C ASP A 341 9.16 -3.96 14.28
N GLN A 342 8.31 -4.60 13.47
CA GLN A 342 7.68 -3.95 12.31
C GLN A 342 6.17 -4.21 12.27
N THR A 343 5.54 -4.34 13.44
CA THR A 343 4.09 -4.25 13.55
C THR A 343 3.61 -2.86 13.13
N SER A 344 2.36 -2.75 12.70
CA SER A 344 1.81 -1.47 12.21
C SER A 344 1.34 -0.56 13.35
N CYS A 345 2.23 -0.26 14.30
CA CYS A 345 1.94 0.59 15.46
C CYS A 345 1.52 2.04 15.10
N HIS A 346 1.74 2.49 13.86
CA HIS A 346 1.24 3.78 13.38
C HIS A 346 -0.29 3.83 13.22
N VAL A 347 -0.96 2.67 13.14
CA VAL A 347 -2.43 2.49 13.12
C VAL A 347 -2.85 1.45 14.17
N VAL A 348 -2.21 1.52 15.34
CA VAL A 348 -2.26 0.49 16.39
C VAL A 348 -3.69 0.07 16.78
N TYR A 349 -4.62 1.01 16.93
CA TYR A 349 -6.01 0.73 17.34
C TYR A 349 -6.95 0.34 16.20
N GLU A 350 -6.51 0.47 14.94
CA GLU A 350 -7.29 0.11 13.75
C GLU A 350 -6.91 -1.29 13.24
N GLY A 351 -6.26 -2.08 14.10
CA GLY A 351 -5.83 -3.43 13.80
C GLY A 351 -4.42 -3.54 13.23
N GLY A 352 -3.61 -2.48 13.32
CA GLY A 352 -2.18 -2.55 13.02
C GLY A 352 -1.38 -3.41 14.01
N TYR A 353 -1.92 -3.62 15.21
CA TYR A 353 -1.35 -4.45 16.28
C TYR A 353 -2.43 -5.37 16.85
N THR A 354 -2.16 -6.67 16.97
CA THR A 354 -3.09 -7.63 17.59
C THR A 354 -2.62 -7.89 19.03
N PRO A 355 -3.46 -7.65 20.05
CA PRO A 355 -3.09 -7.89 21.44
C PRO A 355 -2.69 -9.35 21.70
N VAL A 356 -1.65 -9.55 22.53
CA VAL A 356 -1.29 -10.88 23.05
C VAL A 356 -2.46 -11.50 23.81
N GLY A 357 -2.64 -12.82 23.69
CA GLY A 357 -3.75 -13.55 24.29
C GLY A 357 -5.10 -13.39 23.58
N VAL A 358 -5.16 -12.65 22.45
CA VAL A 358 -6.34 -12.51 21.61
C VAL A 358 -6.08 -13.16 20.25
N ALA A 359 -6.96 -14.08 19.83
CA ALA A 359 -6.85 -14.68 18.50
C ALA A 359 -7.03 -13.63 17.40
N PHE A 360 -6.34 -13.77 16.26
CA PHE A 360 -6.37 -12.78 15.18
C PHE A 360 -7.80 -12.40 14.74
N GLU A 361 -8.64 -13.40 14.44
CA GLU A 361 -10.03 -13.22 14.03
C GLU A 361 -10.89 -12.55 15.11
N GLU A 362 -10.64 -12.86 16.38
CA GLU A 362 -11.32 -12.21 17.50
C GLU A 362 -10.92 -10.74 17.62
N GLY A 363 -9.62 -10.44 17.46
CA GLY A 363 -9.12 -9.06 17.40
C GLY A 363 -9.80 -8.26 16.29
N ARG A 364 -9.97 -8.86 15.10
CA ARG A 364 -10.69 -8.21 13.98
C ARG A 364 -12.16 -7.93 14.31
N ARG A 365 -12.83 -8.84 15.02
CA ARG A 365 -14.22 -8.62 15.48
C ARG A 365 -14.30 -7.54 16.55
N LEU A 366 -13.39 -7.54 17.52
CA LEU A 366 -13.34 -6.53 18.60
C LEU A 366 -13.19 -5.11 18.07
N ILE A 367 -12.41 -4.88 17.01
CA ILE A 367 -12.29 -3.56 16.37
C ILE A 367 -13.66 -3.03 15.92
N LYS A 368 -14.56 -3.91 15.48
CA LYS A 368 -15.91 -3.53 15.02
C LYS A 368 -16.91 -3.45 16.17
N ASP A 369 -16.90 -4.47 17.03
CA ASP A 369 -17.98 -4.69 18.00
C ASP A 369 -17.72 -3.94 19.32
N ASN A 370 -16.45 -3.79 19.72
CA ASN A 370 -16.07 -3.08 20.94
C ASN A 370 -14.67 -2.42 20.82
N PRO A 371 -14.56 -1.30 20.07
CA PRO A 371 -13.28 -0.62 19.84
C PRO A 371 -12.59 -0.16 21.13
N ALA A 372 -13.37 0.22 22.16
CA ALA A 372 -12.85 0.65 23.44
C ALA A 372 -12.10 -0.49 24.14
N ARG A 373 -12.70 -1.69 24.18
CA ARG A 373 -12.04 -2.87 24.75
C ARG A 373 -10.81 -3.30 23.95
N PHE A 374 -10.87 -3.22 22.62
CA PHE A 374 -9.71 -3.51 21.78
C PHE A 374 -8.52 -2.60 22.14
N LYS A 375 -8.78 -1.30 22.31
CA LYS A 375 -7.75 -0.33 22.72
C LYS A 375 -7.13 -0.66 24.07
N GLU A 376 -7.94 -1.01 25.08
CA GLU A 376 -7.42 -1.40 26.40
C GLU A 376 -6.48 -2.61 26.31
N LEU A 377 -6.85 -3.63 25.54
CA LEU A 377 -6.06 -4.84 25.34
C LEU A 377 -4.76 -4.55 24.57
N VAL A 378 -4.80 -3.68 23.56
CA VAL A 378 -3.62 -3.19 22.85
C VAL A 378 -2.66 -2.51 23.83
N ASP A 379 -3.15 -1.58 24.65
CA ASP A 379 -2.33 -0.86 25.62
C ASP A 379 -1.69 -1.80 26.66
N GLU A 380 -2.43 -2.82 27.12
CA GLU A 380 -1.91 -3.87 27.99
C GLU A 380 -0.80 -4.68 27.30
N SER A 381 -1.04 -5.12 26.07
CA SER A 381 -0.08 -5.91 25.30
C SER A 381 1.19 -5.12 24.97
N LEU A 382 1.10 -3.84 24.61
CA LEU A 382 2.27 -3.00 24.35
C LEU A 382 3.12 -2.80 25.61
N ARG A 383 2.50 -2.71 26.80
CA ARG A 383 3.25 -2.67 28.06
C ARG A 383 4.01 -3.97 28.30
N ARG A 384 3.42 -5.13 27.99
CA ARG A 384 4.11 -6.43 28.08
C ARG A 384 5.25 -6.51 27.08
N HIS A 385 4.99 -6.13 25.83
CA HIS A 385 5.99 -6.07 24.77
C HIS A 385 7.20 -5.22 25.20
N PHE A 386 6.97 -3.99 25.67
CA PHE A 386 8.05 -3.11 26.12
C PHE A 386 8.84 -3.64 27.32
N ARG A 387 8.27 -4.52 28.16
CA ARG A 387 8.95 -5.07 29.34
C ARG A 387 9.91 -6.21 29.02
N VAL A 388 9.68 -6.92 27.92
CA VAL A 388 10.52 -8.04 27.50
C VAL A 388 11.63 -7.62 26.53
N LEU A 389 11.52 -6.41 25.96
CA LEU A 389 12.62 -5.71 25.29
C LEU A 389 13.61 -5.17 26.33
#